data_AF-A0A960R8S2-F1
#
_entry.id   AF-A0A960R8S2-F1
#
_cell.length_a   1.000
_cell.length_b   1.000
_cell.length_c   1.000
_cell.angle_alpha   90.00
_cell.angle_beta   90.00
_cell.angle_gamma   90.00
#
_symmetry.space_group_name_H-M   'P 1'
#
loop_
_entity.id
_entity.type
_entity.pdbx_description
1 polymer ?
#
loop_
_entity_poly.entity_id
_entity_poly.type
_entity_poly.pdbx_seq_one_letter_code
_entity_poly.pdbx_strand_id
1 'polypeptide(L)'
;VEDGFTLAGQIPQRIPAKCWARLYYFHGGAGRRHVPKHADRADFSTWLFHNPPPGTVYNVDARTGAFSMTKIPEAGERFATLNQFAPWEVSLVEAMINGRFSGEVGYEERLTLYQSVAEYSLIPNTSLAELVRDQPGRYEFHTLRAAKLDPYFFLPMAAYFESVDEEKAQKYYEIGIAQCPDRVAVSKYCGWLVSRYFDQGRREDAYRIADEMAEVYSFSGLKLKSDLLFRDGRFEESLELIKALDERYGAEEEVQGWYSAYQAKTGDRKYANLVDDFVNDLFPGGIQKAAIEDFAKSPPPKDGVVFLERNAKTMAAGLSEGAVIVALNGQRVADFPQYRYLRSLLTHPDMHFIVWTGREYVERSARLDDHLFGVDMDTYEP
;
A
#
# COMPACT_ATOMS: atom_id res chain seq x y z
N VAL A 1 -4.24 29.69 -10.81
CA VAL A 1 -4.40 29.15 -9.43
C VAL A 1 -4.16 30.25 -8.40
N GLU A 2 -3.08 31.05 -8.53
CA GLU A 2 -2.82 32.22 -7.67
C GLU A 2 -3.98 33.23 -7.62
N ASP A 3 -4.56 33.60 -8.77
CA ASP A 3 -5.75 34.48 -8.82
C ASP A 3 -6.97 33.89 -8.09
N GLY A 4 -7.10 32.56 -8.11
CA GLY A 4 -8.18 31.84 -7.42
C GLY A 4 -8.02 31.87 -5.90
N PHE A 5 -6.79 31.74 -5.38
CA PHE A 5 -6.52 31.86 -3.94
C PHE A 5 -6.69 33.31 -3.44
N THR A 6 -6.22 34.29 -4.21
CA THR A 6 -6.39 35.71 -3.88
C THR A 6 -7.86 36.11 -3.85
N LEU A 7 -8.63 35.73 -4.88
CA LEU A 7 -10.07 35.99 -4.94
C LEU A 7 -10.82 35.25 -3.82
N ALA A 8 -10.47 33.99 -3.57
CA ALA A 8 -11.05 33.19 -2.50
C ALA A 8 -10.83 33.84 -1.12
N GLY A 9 -9.64 34.36 -0.85
CA GLY A 9 -9.31 35.04 0.41
C GLY A 9 -10.05 36.37 0.63
N GLN A 10 -10.52 37.02 -0.43
CA GLN A 10 -11.31 38.27 -0.32
C GLN A 10 -12.78 38.03 0.04
N ILE A 11 -13.33 36.86 -0.28
CA ILE A 11 -14.74 36.49 -0.05
C ILE A 11 -14.89 35.07 0.51
N PRO A 12 -14.23 34.75 1.65
CA PRO A 12 -14.13 33.38 2.14
C PRO A 12 -15.47 32.73 2.47
N GLN A 13 -16.48 33.52 2.81
CA GLN A 13 -17.85 33.09 3.07
C GLN A 13 -18.59 32.52 1.85
N ARG A 14 -18.10 32.75 0.62
CA ARG A 14 -18.71 32.21 -0.62
C ARG A 14 -18.16 30.84 -1.00
N ILE A 15 -17.17 30.34 -0.28
CA ILE A 15 -16.51 29.06 -0.57
C ILE A 15 -16.87 28.07 0.53
N PRO A 16 -17.46 26.90 0.19
CA PRO A 16 -17.76 25.87 1.18
C PRO A 16 -16.52 25.47 1.97
N ALA A 17 -16.69 25.19 3.27
CA ALA A 17 -15.59 24.75 4.14
C ALA A 17 -14.82 23.55 3.56
N LYS A 18 -15.49 22.64 2.85
CA LYS A 18 -14.86 21.49 2.17
C LYS A 18 -13.90 21.89 1.06
N CYS A 19 -14.21 22.94 0.31
CA CYS A 19 -13.31 23.48 -0.70
C CYS A 19 -12.08 24.11 -0.05
N TRP A 20 -12.28 24.86 1.04
CA TRP A 20 -11.17 25.41 1.83
C TRP A 20 -10.27 24.31 2.41
N ALA A 21 -10.86 23.30 3.04
CA ALA A 21 -10.13 22.18 3.61
C ALA A 21 -9.30 21.44 2.54
N ARG A 22 -9.86 21.21 1.34
CA ARG A 22 -9.12 20.60 0.23
C ARG A 22 -7.96 21.48 -0.25
N LEU A 23 -8.17 22.78 -0.40
CA LEU A 23 -7.12 23.73 -0.80
C LEU A 23 -5.99 23.85 0.24
N TYR A 24 -6.33 23.73 1.53
CA TYR A 24 -5.38 23.93 2.63
C TYR A 24 -4.68 22.67 3.11
N TYR A 25 -5.33 21.51 3.07
CA TYR A 25 -4.83 20.29 3.70
C TYR A 25 -4.54 19.14 2.72
N PHE A 26 -5.14 19.14 1.53
CA PHE A 26 -4.93 18.06 0.56
C PHE A 26 -3.79 18.39 -0.41
N HIS A 27 -2.57 17.98 -0.03
CA HIS A 27 -1.34 18.20 -0.79
C HIS A 27 -0.73 16.89 -1.28
N GLY A 28 -1.46 16.15 -2.13
CA GLY A 28 -0.93 14.99 -2.84
C GLY A 28 -0.37 15.35 -4.22
N GLY A 29 0.79 14.79 -4.58
CA GLY A 29 1.35 14.84 -5.94
C GLY A 29 1.68 16.25 -6.47
N ALA A 30 1.45 16.45 -7.78
CA ALA A 30 1.78 17.67 -8.52
C ALA A 30 1.12 18.96 -7.99
N GLY A 31 0.04 18.84 -7.21
CA GLY A 31 -0.66 19.98 -6.60
C GLY A 31 0.18 20.75 -5.58
N ARG A 32 1.17 20.12 -4.93
CA ARG A 32 2.06 20.78 -3.94
C ARG A 32 2.79 21.99 -4.49
N ARG A 33 3.15 21.98 -5.78
CA ARG A 33 3.95 23.05 -6.41
C ARG A 33 3.17 24.35 -6.60
N HIS A 34 1.84 24.29 -6.51
CA HIS A 34 0.95 25.43 -6.81
C HIS A 34 0.20 25.96 -5.59
N VAL A 35 0.48 25.43 -4.38
CA VAL A 35 -0.11 25.95 -3.15
C VAL A 35 0.91 26.83 -2.42
N PRO A 36 0.54 28.07 -2.03
CA PRO A 36 1.40 28.93 -1.22
C PRO A 36 1.95 28.22 0.02
N LYS A 37 3.13 28.60 0.50
CA LYS A 37 3.69 28.05 1.74
C LYS A 37 2.78 28.37 2.93
N HIS A 38 2.76 27.51 3.96
CA HIS A 38 1.85 27.64 5.10
C HIS A 38 1.89 29.02 5.79
N ALA A 39 3.06 29.66 5.86
CA ALA A 39 3.25 30.97 6.47
C ALA A 39 2.59 32.13 5.68
N ASP A 40 2.35 31.93 4.38
CA ASP A 40 1.79 32.94 3.47
C ASP A 40 0.27 32.77 3.27
N ARG A 41 -0.34 31.79 3.95
CA ARG A 41 -1.77 31.51 3.86
C ARG A 41 -2.52 32.28 4.95
N ALA A 42 -3.63 32.91 4.58
CA ALA A 42 -4.59 33.39 5.58
C ALA A 42 -5.07 32.19 6.42
N ASP A 43 -5.09 32.32 7.76
CA ASP A 43 -5.62 31.28 8.62
C ASP A 43 -7.15 31.23 8.48
N PHE A 44 -7.65 30.30 7.66
CA PHE A 44 -9.08 30.15 7.43
C PHE A 44 -9.84 29.77 8.71
N SER A 45 -9.15 29.35 9.79
CA SER A 45 -9.76 29.12 11.10
C SER A 45 -10.37 30.40 11.68
N THR A 46 -9.83 31.57 11.33
CA THR A 46 -10.40 32.89 11.69
C THR A 46 -11.71 33.16 10.98
N TRP A 47 -11.86 32.71 9.73
CA TRP A 47 -13.09 32.88 8.93
C TRP A 47 -14.17 31.87 9.30
N LEU A 48 -13.77 30.73 9.85
CA LEU A 48 -14.66 29.68 10.30
C LEU A 48 -14.72 29.58 11.84
N PHE A 49 -14.44 30.66 12.57
CA PHE A 49 -14.37 30.64 14.03
C PHE A 49 -15.62 30.05 14.73
N HIS A 50 -16.81 30.24 14.13
CA HIS A 50 -18.06 29.61 14.55
C HIS A 50 -18.19 28.15 14.07
N ASN A 51 -17.15 27.32 14.22
CA ASN A 51 -17.09 25.95 13.70
C ASN A 51 -17.70 24.91 14.66
N PRO A 52 -18.49 23.93 14.17
CA PRO A 52 -19.53 24.16 13.17
C PRO A 52 -20.54 25.22 13.67
N PRO A 53 -21.36 25.83 12.78
CA PRO A 53 -22.32 26.83 13.23
C PRO A 53 -23.22 26.26 14.34
N PRO A 54 -23.61 27.06 15.35
CA PRO A 54 -24.40 26.55 16.47
C PRO A 54 -25.64 25.79 16.01
N GLY A 55 -25.88 24.61 16.59
CA GLY A 55 -27.05 23.78 16.30
C GLY A 55 -27.02 23.04 14.95
N THR A 56 -25.88 22.99 14.26
CA THR A 56 -25.74 22.22 13.00
C THR A 56 -24.44 21.43 12.93
N VAL A 57 -24.44 20.40 12.09
CA VAL A 57 -23.27 19.60 11.69
C VAL A 57 -22.93 19.81 10.21
N TYR A 58 -23.32 20.95 9.64
CA TYR A 58 -23.11 21.26 8.23
C TYR A 58 -21.62 21.23 7.83
N ASN A 59 -21.29 20.34 6.88
CA ASN A 59 -19.93 20.07 6.41
C ASN A 59 -18.96 19.77 7.56
N VAL A 60 -19.39 18.98 8.54
CA VAL A 60 -18.55 18.68 9.70
C VAL A 60 -17.29 17.91 9.31
N ASP A 61 -17.34 17.03 8.30
CA ASP A 61 -16.19 16.30 7.74
C ASP A 61 -15.03 17.24 7.35
N ALA A 62 -15.36 18.37 6.73
CA ALA A 62 -14.38 19.38 6.33
C ALA A 62 -13.86 20.23 7.50
N ARG A 63 -14.58 20.24 8.62
CA ARG A 63 -14.30 21.11 9.78
C ARG A 63 -13.62 20.35 10.92
N THR A 64 -13.75 19.03 10.98
CA THR A 64 -13.05 18.18 11.96
C THR A 64 -11.54 18.19 11.79
N GLY A 65 -11.01 18.64 10.64
CA GLY A 65 -9.57 18.88 10.45
C GLY A 65 -9.10 20.30 10.81
N ALA A 66 -10.00 21.24 11.11
CA ALA A 66 -9.64 22.64 11.34
C ALA A 66 -8.96 22.84 12.71
N PHE A 67 -7.93 23.69 12.74
CA PHE A 67 -7.20 24.02 13.98
C PHE A 67 -8.11 24.52 15.11
N SER A 68 -9.12 25.35 14.77
CA SER A 68 -10.12 25.87 15.71
C SER A 68 -10.99 24.79 16.38
N MET A 69 -10.98 23.57 15.84
CA MET A 69 -11.77 22.43 16.34
C MET A 69 -10.89 21.39 17.03
N THR A 70 -9.66 21.17 16.56
CA THR A 70 -8.82 20.03 16.99
C THR A 70 -7.66 20.40 17.91
N LYS A 71 -7.23 21.67 17.93
CA LYS A 71 -6.07 22.11 18.75
C LYS A 71 -6.47 22.95 19.97
N ILE A 72 -7.75 22.95 20.32
CA ILE A 72 -8.24 23.57 21.56
C ILE A 72 -8.35 22.51 22.66
N PRO A 73 -8.09 22.85 23.94
CA PRO A 73 -8.16 21.89 25.05
C PRO A 73 -9.50 21.15 25.16
N GLU A 74 -10.60 21.80 24.79
CA GLU A 74 -11.97 21.27 24.90
C GLU A 74 -12.47 20.55 23.64
N ALA A 75 -11.58 20.25 22.68
CA ALA A 75 -11.96 19.66 21.39
C ALA A 75 -12.81 18.39 21.54
N GLY A 76 -12.39 17.46 22.40
CA GLY A 76 -13.11 16.20 22.66
C GLY A 76 -14.52 16.40 23.18
N GLU A 77 -14.70 17.28 24.18
CA GLU A 77 -16.02 17.60 24.76
C GLU A 77 -16.92 18.35 23.77
N ARG A 78 -16.34 19.20 22.93
CA ARG A 78 -17.06 19.87 21.85
C ARG A 78 -17.61 18.88 20.84
N PHE A 79 -16.81 17.90 20.42
CA PHE A 79 -17.27 16.83 19.53
C PHE A 79 -18.31 15.93 20.19
N ALA A 80 -18.14 15.59 21.48
CA ALA A 80 -19.14 14.83 22.24
C ALA A 80 -20.49 15.55 22.31
N THR A 81 -20.48 16.87 22.55
CA THR A 81 -21.69 17.71 22.54
C THR A 81 -22.37 17.70 21.17
N LEU A 82 -21.61 17.86 20.09
CA LEU A 82 -22.16 17.81 18.72
C LEU A 82 -22.72 16.43 18.38
N ASN A 83 -22.07 15.36 18.83
CA ASN A 83 -22.53 13.99 18.61
C ASN A 83 -23.87 13.70 19.30
N GLN A 84 -24.20 14.38 20.41
CA GLN A 84 -25.54 14.28 21.02
C GLN A 84 -26.64 14.82 20.10
N PHE A 85 -26.35 15.85 19.29
CA PHE A 85 -27.30 16.43 18.35
C PHE A 85 -27.38 15.68 17.02
N ALA A 86 -26.31 15.00 16.62
CA ALA A 86 -26.22 14.26 15.36
C ALA A 86 -25.49 12.91 15.55
N PRO A 87 -26.08 11.97 16.31
CA PRO A 87 -25.43 10.67 16.61
C PRO A 87 -25.25 9.77 15.38
N TRP A 88 -25.82 10.17 14.24
CA TRP A 88 -25.68 9.48 12.95
C TRP A 88 -24.46 9.96 12.13
N GLU A 89 -23.80 11.04 12.55
CA GLU A 89 -22.71 11.68 11.80
C GLU A 89 -21.36 11.07 12.17
N VAL A 90 -20.90 10.14 11.32
CA VAL A 90 -19.68 9.35 11.56
C VAL A 90 -18.43 10.21 11.80
N SER A 91 -18.32 11.37 11.13
CA SER A 91 -17.15 12.24 11.23
C SER A 91 -16.99 12.80 12.65
N LEU A 92 -18.09 12.95 13.40
CA LEU A 92 -18.06 13.38 14.79
C LEU A 92 -17.60 12.27 15.73
N VAL A 93 -18.00 11.03 15.48
CA VAL A 93 -17.54 9.88 16.27
C VAL A 93 -16.03 9.71 16.11
N GLU A 94 -15.50 9.78 14.89
CA GLU A 94 -14.06 9.78 14.60
C GLU A 94 -13.33 10.92 15.32
N ALA A 95 -13.85 12.15 15.21
CA ALA A 95 -13.23 13.30 15.82
C ALA A 95 -13.25 13.25 17.36
N MET A 96 -14.31 12.67 17.95
CA MET A 96 -14.38 12.40 19.38
C MET A 96 -13.35 11.34 19.81
N ILE A 97 -13.21 10.24 19.06
CA ILE A 97 -12.18 9.21 19.34
C ILE A 97 -10.78 9.83 19.32
N ASN A 98 -10.46 10.60 18.28
CA ASN A 98 -9.14 11.22 18.13
C ASN A 98 -8.89 12.34 19.15
N GLY A 99 -9.90 13.17 19.45
CA GLY A 99 -9.75 14.35 20.30
C GLY A 99 -9.89 14.08 21.81
N ARG A 100 -10.75 13.14 22.21
CA ARG A 100 -11.01 12.82 23.62
C ARG A 100 -10.12 11.69 24.14
N PHE A 101 -9.80 10.73 23.29
CA PHE A 101 -9.09 9.51 23.69
C PHE A 101 -7.72 9.37 23.03
N SER A 102 -7.23 10.42 22.36
CA SER A 102 -5.94 10.40 21.63
C SER A 102 -5.80 9.25 20.63
N GLY A 103 -6.93 8.68 20.16
CA GLY A 103 -6.94 7.50 19.29
C GLY A 103 -6.71 6.15 19.99
N GLU A 104 -6.41 6.14 21.30
CA GLU A 104 -6.05 4.94 22.09
C GLU A 104 -7.28 4.18 22.63
N VAL A 105 -8.37 4.14 21.87
CA VAL A 105 -9.59 3.43 22.25
C VAL A 105 -9.52 1.98 21.78
N GLY A 106 -9.65 1.05 22.73
CA GLY A 106 -9.72 -0.39 22.47
C GLY A 106 -11.02 -0.82 21.78
N TYR A 107 -11.06 -2.07 21.32
CA TYR A 107 -12.14 -2.59 20.49
C TYR A 107 -13.55 -2.44 21.10
N GLU A 108 -13.77 -2.86 22.34
CA GLU A 108 -15.12 -2.87 22.95
C GLU A 108 -15.70 -1.46 23.15
N GLU A 109 -14.84 -0.51 23.56
CA GLU A 109 -15.25 0.88 23.71
C GLU A 109 -15.52 1.52 22.34
N ARG A 110 -14.66 1.27 21.34
CA ARG A 110 -14.87 1.78 19.98
C ARG A 110 -16.14 1.20 19.34
N LEU A 111 -16.43 -0.07 19.58
CA LEU A 111 -17.66 -0.72 19.13
C LEU A 111 -18.90 -0.04 19.71
N THR A 112 -18.85 0.33 20.99
CA THR A 112 -19.93 1.06 21.66
C THR A 112 -20.13 2.45 21.04
N LEU A 113 -19.03 3.18 20.78
CA LEU A 113 -19.08 4.50 20.17
C LEU A 113 -19.66 4.49 18.75
N TYR A 114 -19.41 3.42 17.99
CA TYR A 114 -19.92 3.29 16.63
C TYR A 114 -21.30 2.65 16.52
N GLN A 115 -21.92 2.20 17.62
CA GLN A 115 -23.12 1.37 17.56
C GLN A 115 -24.25 2.00 16.70
N SER A 116 -24.40 3.33 16.75
CA SER A 116 -25.41 4.07 15.99
C SER A 116 -25.12 4.23 14.49
N VAL A 117 -23.86 4.06 14.07
CA VAL A 117 -23.39 4.38 12.70
C VAL A 117 -22.85 3.17 11.94
N ALA A 118 -22.52 2.07 12.63
CA ALA A 118 -21.86 0.90 12.06
C ALA A 118 -22.69 0.13 11.02
N GLU A 119 -24.01 0.34 10.94
CA GLU A 119 -24.87 -0.36 9.99
C GLU A 119 -24.71 0.17 8.55
N TYR A 120 -24.50 1.47 8.38
CA TYR A 120 -24.54 2.14 7.07
C TYR A 120 -23.24 2.88 6.71
N SER A 121 -22.24 2.86 7.59
CA SER A 121 -20.98 3.56 7.36
C SER A 121 -19.81 2.58 7.22
N LEU A 122 -18.95 2.86 6.24
CA LEU A 122 -17.72 2.11 6.01
C LEU A 122 -16.69 2.34 7.13
N ILE A 123 -16.53 3.60 7.56
CA ILE A 123 -15.49 4.03 8.51
C ILE A 123 -15.49 3.21 9.82
N PRO A 124 -16.65 3.01 10.50
CA PRO A 124 -16.71 2.18 11.70
C PRO A 124 -16.25 0.75 11.45
N ASN A 125 -16.71 0.14 10.36
CA ASN A 125 -16.42 -1.25 10.06
C ASN A 125 -14.95 -1.43 9.71
N THR A 126 -14.36 -0.53 8.91
CA THR A 126 -12.92 -0.57 8.61
C THR A 126 -12.08 -0.30 9.84
N SER A 127 -12.46 0.67 10.67
CA SER A 127 -11.72 0.97 11.90
C SER A 127 -11.77 -0.18 12.91
N LEU A 128 -12.93 -0.82 13.08
CA LEU A 128 -13.07 -1.96 13.98
C LEU A 128 -12.31 -3.17 13.46
N ALA A 129 -12.33 -3.42 12.14
CA ALA A 129 -11.57 -4.50 11.52
C ALA A 129 -10.06 -4.37 11.79
N GLU A 130 -9.48 -3.18 11.63
CA GLU A 130 -8.05 -2.96 11.88
C GLU A 130 -7.65 -3.23 13.35
N LEU A 131 -8.51 -2.89 14.32
CA LEU A 131 -8.24 -3.16 15.74
C LEU A 131 -8.19 -4.65 16.10
N VAL A 132 -8.81 -5.50 15.28
CA VAL A 132 -8.92 -6.96 15.51
C VAL A 132 -8.34 -7.76 14.36
N ARG A 133 -7.38 -7.16 13.64
CA ARG A 133 -6.68 -7.79 12.51
C ARG A 133 -5.96 -9.08 12.91
N ASP A 134 -5.59 -9.23 14.17
CA ASP A 134 -5.00 -10.44 14.75
C ASP A 134 -6.04 -11.53 15.11
N GLN A 135 -7.34 -11.23 14.97
CA GLN A 135 -8.45 -12.12 15.29
C GLN A 135 -9.29 -12.37 14.02
N PRO A 136 -8.93 -13.37 13.19
CA PRO A 136 -9.49 -13.55 11.85
C PRO A 136 -11.03 -13.54 11.78
N GLY A 137 -11.71 -14.16 12.75
CA GLY A 137 -13.17 -14.19 12.79
C GLY A 137 -13.81 -12.81 13.05
N ARG A 138 -13.19 -11.97 13.89
CA ARG A 138 -13.68 -10.60 14.14
C ARG A 138 -13.34 -9.68 12.97
N TYR A 139 -12.14 -9.84 12.39
CA TYR A 139 -11.72 -9.10 11.20
C TYR A 139 -12.69 -9.36 10.02
N GLU A 140 -12.99 -10.64 9.76
CA GLU A 140 -13.94 -11.06 8.73
C GLU A 140 -15.33 -10.49 8.98
N PHE A 141 -15.83 -10.54 10.22
CA PHE A 141 -17.14 -10.01 10.57
C PHE A 141 -17.30 -8.53 10.19
N HIS A 142 -16.35 -7.68 10.57
CA HIS A 142 -16.42 -6.24 10.28
C HIS A 142 -16.16 -5.94 8.80
N THR A 143 -15.19 -6.63 8.19
CA THR A 143 -14.89 -6.40 6.78
C THR A 143 -16.02 -6.88 5.87
N LEU A 144 -16.75 -7.94 6.21
CA LEU A 144 -17.98 -8.35 5.51
C LEU A 144 -19.09 -7.30 5.61
N ARG A 145 -19.21 -6.59 6.74
CA ARG A 145 -20.16 -5.48 6.87
C ARG A 145 -19.77 -4.32 5.98
N ALA A 146 -18.47 -3.97 5.92
CA ALA A 146 -17.97 -2.99 4.97
C ALA A 146 -18.23 -3.43 3.51
N ALA A 147 -17.97 -4.70 3.19
CA ALA A 147 -18.14 -5.27 1.85
C ALA A 147 -19.61 -5.28 1.36
N LYS A 148 -20.59 -5.34 2.27
CA LYS A 148 -22.01 -5.18 1.94
C LYS A 148 -22.37 -3.76 1.51
N LEU A 149 -21.63 -2.76 1.99
CA LEU A 149 -21.82 -1.35 1.63
C LEU A 149 -21.02 -0.98 0.38
N ASP A 150 -19.81 -1.52 0.26
CA ASP A 150 -18.92 -1.33 -0.88
C ASP A 150 -18.16 -2.64 -1.19
N PRO A 151 -18.50 -3.33 -2.30
CA PRO A 151 -17.87 -4.59 -2.68
C PRO A 151 -16.34 -4.52 -2.86
N TYR A 152 -15.73 -3.34 -2.97
CA TYR A 152 -14.28 -3.18 -2.93
C TYR A 152 -13.64 -3.93 -1.76
N PHE A 153 -14.28 -3.93 -0.58
CA PHE A 153 -13.71 -4.52 0.64
C PHE A 153 -13.59 -6.05 0.61
N PHE A 154 -14.20 -6.74 -0.36
CA PHE A 154 -13.90 -8.15 -0.58
C PHE A 154 -12.44 -8.38 -1.00
N LEU A 155 -11.83 -7.42 -1.72
CA LEU A 155 -10.46 -7.53 -2.24
C LEU A 155 -9.38 -7.48 -1.15
N PRO A 156 -9.30 -6.43 -0.29
CA PRO A 156 -8.33 -6.42 0.81
C PRO A 156 -8.61 -7.52 1.85
N MET A 157 -9.87 -7.93 2.03
CA MET A 157 -10.21 -9.07 2.88
C MET A 157 -9.65 -10.38 2.33
N ALA A 158 -9.79 -10.61 1.01
CA ALA A 158 -9.19 -11.75 0.35
C ALA A 158 -7.66 -11.76 0.51
N ALA A 159 -7.02 -10.61 0.31
CA ALA A 159 -5.58 -10.45 0.48
C ALA A 159 -5.12 -10.77 1.92
N TYR A 160 -5.87 -10.35 2.93
CA TYR A 160 -5.62 -10.73 4.32
C TYR A 160 -5.65 -12.25 4.51
N PHE A 161 -6.64 -12.92 3.91
CA PHE A 161 -6.82 -14.36 4.06
C PHE A 161 -5.81 -15.21 3.29
N GLU A 162 -5.04 -14.67 2.34
CA GLU A 162 -4.03 -15.45 1.59
C GLU A 162 -3.07 -16.25 2.49
N SER A 163 -2.70 -15.67 3.64
CA SER A 163 -1.77 -16.28 4.60
C SER A 163 -2.45 -16.91 5.82
N VAL A 164 -3.77 -16.81 5.91
CA VAL A 164 -4.57 -17.25 7.08
C VAL A 164 -5.46 -18.45 6.71
N ASP A 165 -6.15 -18.36 5.57
CA ASP A 165 -7.11 -19.35 5.07
C ASP A 165 -7.27 -19.18 3.55
N GLU A 166 -6.53 -19.95 2.77
CA GLU A 166 -6.50 -19.83 1.30
C GLU A 166 -7.88 -20.08 0.64
N GLU A 167 -8.72 -20.93 1.24
CA GLU A 167 -10.05 -21.21 0.68
C GLU A 167 -10.94 -19.98 0.81
N LYS A 168 -10.89 -19.29 1.96
CA LYS A 168 -11.56 -17.99 2.13
C LYS A 168 -10.97 -16.93 1.21
N ALA A 169 -9.64 -16.86 1.07
CA ALA A 169 -8.98 -15.91 0.18
C ALA A 169 -9.51 -16.05 -1.25
N GLN A 170 -9.50 -17.29 -1.78
CA GLN A 170 -10.02 -17.58 -3.11
C GLN A 170 -11.49 -17.17 -3.25
N LYS A 171 -12.34 -17.59 -2.31
CA LYS A 171 -13.77 -17.24 -2.31
C LYS A 171 -13.99 -15.73 -2.34
N TYR A 172 -13.28 -14.98 -1.51
CA TYR A 172 -13.45 -13.53 -1.42
C TYR A 172 -12.88 -12.80 -2.63
N TYR A 173 -11.80 -13.30 -3.24
CA TYR A 173 -11.35 -12.77 -4.53
C TYR A 173 -12.38 -12.98 -5.63
N GLU A 174 -12.94 -14.18 -5.74
CA GLU A 174 -13.98 -14.49 -6.72
C GLU A 174 -15.20 -13.55 -6.57
N ILE A 175 -15.65 -13.32 -5.33
CA ILE A 175 -16.76 -12.40 -5.04
C ILE A 175 -16.36 -10.94 -5.38
N GLY A 176 -15.17 -10.50 -4.94
CA GLY A 176 -14.69 -9.14 -5.15
C GLY A 176 -14.52 -8.80 -6.63
N ILE A 177 -13.93 -9.69 -7.43
CA ILE A 177 -13.78 -9.51 -8.88
C ILE A 177 -15.14 -9.44 -9.58
N ALA A 178 -16.09 -10.26 -9.15
CA ALA A 178 -17.43 -10.27 -9.73
C ALA A 178 -18.23 -9.00 -9.39
N GLN A 179 -18.14 -8.50 -8.14
CA GLN A 179 -19.05 -7.47 -7.63
C GLN A 179 -18.46 -6.06 -7.58
N CYS A 180 -17.12 -5.90 -7.51
CA CYS A 180 -16.49 -4.59 -7.42
C CYS A 180 -16.59 -3.85 -8.78
N PRO A 181 -17.19 -2.65 -8.85
CA PRO A 181 -17.27 -1.90 -10.10
C PRO A 181 -15.94 -1.21 -10.46
N ASP A 182 -15.07 -0.96 -9.48
CA ASP A 182 -13.76 -0.33 -9.70
C ASP A 182 -12.77 -1.36 -10.26
N ARG A 183 -12.70 -1.46 -11.59
CA ARG A 183 -11.81 -2.40 -12.28
C ARG A 183 -10.32 -2.06 -12.10
N VAL A 184 -9.97 -0.80 -11.82
CA VAL A 184 -8.59 -0.43 -11.50
C VAL A 184 -8.21 -1.04 -10.14
N ALA A 185 -9.08 -0.92 -9.15
CA ALA A 185 -8.89 -1.60 -7.87
C ALA A 185 -8.81 -3.13 -8.03
N VAL A 186 -9.72 -3.75 -8.80
CA VAL A 186 -9.68 -5.20 -9.05
C VAL A 186 -8.35 -5.63 -9.67
N SER A 187 -7.83 -4.88 -10.65
CA SER A 187 -6.56 -5.20 -11.32
C SER A 187 -5.36 -5.22 -10.38
N LYS A 188 -5.41 -4.47 -9.27
CA LYS A 188 -4.37 -4.46 -8.24
C LYS A 188 -4.35 -5.75 -7.40
N TYR A 189 -5.49 -6.41 -7.23
CA TYR A 189 -5.67 -7.45 -6.20
C TYR A 189 -5.75 -8.88 -6.76
N CYS A 190 -6.05 -9.06 -8.04
CA CYS A 190 -6.32 -10.39 -8.61
C CYS A 190 -5.09 -11.25 -8.92
N GLY A 191 -3.86 -10.74 -8.72
CA GLY A 191 -2.63 -11.47 -9.05
C GLY A 191 -2.49 -12.82 -8.35
N TRP A 192 -2.83 -12.89 -7.07
CA TRP A 192 -2.80 -14.14 -6.31
C TRP A 192 -3.78 -15.17 -6.88
N LEU A 193 -5.02 -14.77 -7.19
CA LEU A 193 -6.04 -15.67 -7.73
C LEU A 193 -5.67 -16.19 -9.13
N VAL A 194 -5.15 -15.31 -10.00
CA VAL A 194 -4.69 -15.69 -11.34
C VAL A 194 -3.57 -16.74 -11.27
N SER A 195 -2.56 -16.50 -10.41
CA SER A 195 -1.48 -17.47 -10.19
C SER A 195 -2.00 -18.80 -9.67
N ARG A 196 -2.90 -18.77 -8.68
CA ARG A 196 -3.52 -19.99 -8.12
C ARG A 196 -4.29 -20.78 -9.16
N TYR A 197 -5.13 -20.12 -9.97
CA TYR A 197 -5.86 -20.79 -11.04
C TYR A 197 -4.93 -21.41 -12.07
N PHE A 198 -3.86 -20.70 -12.45
CA PHE A 198 -2.86 -21.24 -13.36
C PHE A 198 -2.19 -22.50 -12.79
N ASP A 199 -1.82 -22.49 -11.51
CA ASP A 199 -1.20 -23.63 -10.82
C ASP A 199 -2.12 -24.83 -10.64
N GLN A 200 -3.43 -24.59 -10.47
CA GLN A 200 -4.45 -25.64 -10.43
C GLN A 200 -4.81 -26.19 -11.83
N GLY A 201 -4.17 -25.70 -12.89
CA GLY A 201 -4.48 -26.07 -14.28
C GLY A 201 -5.76 -25.41 -14.83
N ARG A 202 -6.40 -24.51 -14.07
CA ARG A 202 -7.57 -23.70 -14.51
C ARG A 202 -7.10 -22.53 -15.40
N ARG A 203 -6.42 -22.85 -16.48
CA ARG A 203 -5.76 -21.86 -17.37
C ARG A 203 -6.75 -20.88 -18.00
N GLU A 204 -7.91 -21.36 -18.44
CA GLU A 204 -8.93 -20.50 -19.05
C GLU A 204 -9.42 -19.42 -18.07
N ASP A 205 -9.64 -19.78 -16.80
CA ASP A 205 -10.05 -18.82 -15.78
C ASP A 205 -8.95 -17.79 -15.47
N ALA A 206 -7.68 -18.24 -15.38
CA ALA A 206 -6.53 -17.37 -15.15
C ALA A 206 -6.38 -16.34 -16.28
N TYR A 207 -6.43 -16.80 -17.54
CA TYR A 207 -6.33 -15.92 -18.71
C TYR A 207 -7.53 -14.99 -18.84
N ARG A 208 -8.76 -15.46 -18.62
CA ARG A 208 -9.95 -14.62 -18.66
C ARG A 208 -9.84 -13.41 -17.73
N ILE A 209 -9.40 -13.64 -16.49
CA ILE A 209 -9.21 -12.56 -15.51
C ILE A 209 -8.07 -11.64 -15.95
N ALA A 210 -6.92 -12.20 -16.34
CA ALA A 210 -5.76 -11.41 -16.75
C ALA A 210 -6.06 -10.54 -17.98
N ASP A 211 -6.81 -11.05 -18.96
CA ASP A 211 -7.26 -10.33 -20.14
C ASP A 211 -8.17 -9.16 -19.76
N GLU A 212 -9.21 -9.40 -18.96
CA GLU A 212 -10.12 -8.36 -18.48
C GLU A 212 -9.36 -7.24 -17.74
N MET A 213 -8.35 -7.59 -16.94
CA MET A 213 -7.57 -6.62 -16.18
C MET A 213 -6.58 -5.85 -17.05
N ALA A 214 -5.99 -6.48 -18.06
CA ALA A 214 -5.14 -5.79 -19.02
C ALA A 214 -5.92 -4.76 -19.87
N GLU A 215 -7.20 -5.03 -20.18
CA GLU A 215 -8.08 -4.09 -20.89
C GLU A 215 -8.35 -2.81 -20.11
N VAL A 216 -8.30 -2.84 -18.77
CA VAL A 216 -8.36 -1.64 -17.91
C VAL A 216 -7.17 -0.70 -18.20
N TYR A 217 -6.08 -1.25 -18.75
CA TYR A 217 -4.87 -0.52 -19.10
C TYR A 217 -4.29 0.25 -17.91
N SER A 218 -4.42 -0.34 -16.72
CA SER A 218 -3.73 0.09 -15.50
C SER A 218 -2.33 -0.53 -15.46
N PHE A 219 -1.44 0.04 -14.64
CA PHE A 219 -0.12 -0.55 -14.41
C PHE A 219 -0.25 -2.03 -13.94
N SER A 220 -1.07 -2.27 -12.91
CA SER A 220 -1.25 -3.61 -12.35
C SER A 220 -1.87 -4.59 -13.35
N GLY A 221 -2.83 -4.16 -14.17
CA GLY A 221 -3.50 -5.02 -15.14
C GLY A 221 -2.59 -5.49 -16.27
N LEU A 222 -1.81 -4.57 -16.87
CA LEU A 222 -0.85 -4.93 -17.90
C LEU A 222 0.26 -5.83 -17.35
N LYS A 223 0.77 -5.51 -16.15
CA LYS A 223 1.82 -6.29 -15.49
C LYS A 223 1.35 -7.71 -15.18
N LEU A 224 0.13 -7.86 -14.66
CA LEU A 224 -0.48 -9.15 -14.35
C LEU A 224 -0.54 -10.07 -15.58
N LYS A 225 -1.07 -9.58 -16.70
CA LYS A 225 -1.17 -10.40 -17.92
C LYS A 225 0.21 -10.71 -18.50
N SER A 226 1.13 -9.74 -18.48
CA SER A 226 2.51 -9.99 -18.88
C SER A 226 3.14 -11.12 -18.07
N ASP A 227 3.02 -11.08 -16.74
CA ASP A 227 3.62 -12.08 -15.85
C ASP A 227 3.04 -13.47 -16.11
N LEU A 228 1.74 -13.57 -16.35
CA LEU A 228 1.08 -14.82 -16.74
C LEU A 228 1.61 -15.35 -18.07
N LEU A 229 1.72 -14.50 -19.09
CA LEU A 229 2.26 -14.87 -20.41
C LEU A 229 3.73 -15.33 -20.31
N PHE A 230 4.54 -14.60 -19.54
CA PHE A 230 5.94 -14.96 -19.28
C PHE A 230 6.06 -16.31 -18.56
N ARG A 231 5.17 -16.55 -17.59
CA ARG A 231 5.10 -17.83 -16.87
C ARG A 231 4.78 -18.97 -17.83
N ASP A 232 3.84 -18.77 -18.73
CA ASP A 232 3.39 -19.74 -19.74
C ASP A 232 4.32 -19.88 -20.96
N GLY A 233 5.43 -19.12 -20.99
CA GLY A 233 6.44 -19.19 -22.07
C GLY A 233 6.07 -18.41 -23.34
N ARG A 234 5.03 -17.58 -23.28
CA ARG A 234 4.60 -16.67 -24.37
C ARG A 234 5.35 -15.34 -24.26
N PHE A 235 6.66 -15.42 -24.46
CA PHE A 235 7.60 -14.34 -24.14
C PHE A 235 7.38 -13.08 -25.00
N GLU A 236 7.17 -13.23 -26.29
CA GLU A 236 6.98 -12.10 -27.20
C GLU A 236 5.75 -11.26 -26.81
N GLU A 237 4.62 -11.94 -26.55
CA GLU A 237 3.37 -11.28 -26.12
C GLU A 237 3.51 -10.64 -24.73
N SER A 238 4.27 -11.26 -23.83
CA SER A 238 4.60 -10.66 -22.54
C SER A 238 5.42 -9.37 -22.71
N LEU A 239 6.46 -9.38 -23.55
CA LEU A 239 7.31 -8.21 -23.79
C LEU A 239 6.53 -7.04 -24.40
N GLU A 240 5.55 -7.29 -25.26
CA GLU A 240 4.69 -6.24 -25.81
C GLU A 240 3.94 -5.48 -24.70
N LEU A 241 3.38 -6.20 -23.72
CA LEU A 241 2.68 -5.57 -22.59
C LEU A 241 3.63 -4.81 -21.65
N ILE A 242 4.84 -5.34 -21.43
CA ILE A 242 5.85 -4.63 -20.62
C ILE A 242 6.32 -3.34 -21.31
N LYS A 243 6.48 -3.35 -22.64
CA LYS A 243 6.78 -2.11 -23.39
C LYS A 243 5.63 -1.12 -23.34
N ALA A 244 4.39 -1.59 -23.38
CA ALA A 244 3.22 -0.74 -23.22
C ALA A 244 3.12 -0.12 -21.81
N LEU A 245 3.63 -0.80 -20.77
CA LEU A 245 3.78 -0.22 -19.44
C LEU A 245 4.76 0.94 -19.44
N ASP A 246 5.95 0.72 -20.02
CA ASP A 246 6.97 1.76 -20.11
C ASP A 246 6.48 2.99 -20.88
N GLU A 247 5.90 2.80 -22.06
CA GLU A 247 5.38 3.89 -22.88
C GLU A 247 4.36 4.77 -22.12
N ARG A 248 3.52 4.16 -21.27
CA ARG A 248 2.46 4.88 -20.56
C ARG A 248 2.89 5.45 -19.21
N TYR A 249 3.75 4.74 -18.49
CA TYR A 249 4.06 5.02 -17.09
C TYR A 249 5.54 5.37 -16.84
N GLY A 250 6.41 5.27 -17.85
CA GLY A 250 7.86 5.43 -17.71
C GLY A 250 8.50 4.33 -16.86
N ALA A 251 7.97 3.11 -16.97
CA ALA A 251 8.37 1.93 -16.21
C ALA A 251 9.53 1.16 -16.88
N GLU A 252 10.61 1.87 -17.19
CA GLU A 252 11.79 1.31 -17.86
C GLU A 252 12.38 0.12 -17.06
N GLU A 253 12.34 0.19 -15.74
CA GLU A 253 12.82 -0.87 -14.85
C GLU A 253 12.09 -2.20 -15.04
N GLU A 254 10.81 -2.18 -15.45
CA GLU A 254 10.04 -3.39 -15.70
C GLU A 254 10.48 -4.04 -17.04
N VAL A 255 10.86 -3.23 -18.03
CA VAL A 255 11.43 -3.71 -19.31
C VAL A 255 12.79 -4.36 -19.08
N GLN A 256 13.65 -3.70 -18.30
CA GLN A 256 14.97 -4.25 -17.97
C GLN A 256 14.86 -5.53 -17.14
N GLY A 257 14.00 -5.52 -16.12
CA GLY A 257 13.70 -6.71 -15.32
C GLY A 257 13.19 -7.87 -16.16
N TRP A 258 12.36 -7.60 -17.18
CA TRP A 258 11.90 -8.61 -18.13
C TRP A 258 13.06 -9.23 -18.93
N TYR A 259 13.98 -8.43 -19.48
CA TYR A 259 15.12 -8.95 -20.25
C TYR A 259 16.00 -9.88 -19.40
N SER A 260 16.28 -9.48 -18.17
CA SER A 260 17.08 -10.29 -17.24
C SER A 260 16.38 -11.60 -16.88
N ALA A 261 15.08 -11.55 -16.58
CA ALA A 261 14.29 -12.75 -16.30
C ALA A 261 14.24 -13.69 -17.52
N TYR A 262 14.07 -13.15 -18.74
CA TYR A 262 14.05 -13.93 -19.98
C TYR A 262 15.36 -14.67 -20.19
N GLN A 263 16.50 -13.98 -20.07
CA GLN A 263 17.83 -14.56 -20.21
C GLN A 263 18.09 -15.62 -19.14
N ALA A 264 17.71 -15.37 -17.88
CA ALA A 264 17.87 -16.34 -16.80
C ALA A 264 17.02 -17.60 -17.02
N LYS A 265 15.78 -17.46 -17.51
CA LYS A 265 14.84 -18.58 -17.71
C LYS A 265 15.14 -19.41 -18.95
N THR A 266 15.58 -18.79 -20.04
CA THR A 266 15.76 -19.46 -21.35
C THR A 266 17.22 -19.76 -21.69
N GLY A 267 18.17 -19.04 -21.09
CA GLY A 267 19.57 -19.02 -21.51
C GLY A 267 19.83 -18.25 -22.81
N ASP A 268 18.79 -17.70 -23.45
CA ASP A 268 18.93 -16.94 -24.68
C ASP A 268 19.57 -15.57 -24.39
N ARG A 269 20.63 -15.26 -25.16
CA ARG A 269 21.43 -14.04 -25.05
C ARG A 269 20.98 -12.93 -26.02
N LYS A 270 19.80 -13.06 -26.65
CA LYS A 270 19.23 -12.05 -27.56
C LYS A 270 19.26 -10.62 -27.01
N TYR A 271 19.06 -10.46 -25.70
CA TYR A 271 19.04 -9.15 -25.02
C TYR A 271 20.28 -8.92 -24.12
N ALA A 272 21.34 -9.72 -24.28
CA ALA A 272 22.46 -9.70 -23.33
C ALA A 272 23.12 -8.33 -23.18
N ASN A 273 23.28 -7.55 -24.25
CA ASN A 273 23.86 -6.21 -24.14
C ASN A 273 22.99 -5.27 -23.29
N LEU A 274 21.67 -5.33 -23.43
CA LEU A 274 20.75 -4.50 -22.64
C LEU A 274 20.79 -4.90 -21.17
N VAL A 275 20.85 -6.21 -20.90
CA VAL A 275 21.02 -6.74 -19.54
C VAL A 275 22.36 -6.33 -18.95
N ASP A 276 23.45 -6.45 -19.71
CA ASP A 276 24.79 -6.12 -19.25
C ASP A 276 24.89 -4.61 -18.94
N ASP A 277 24.34 -3.73 -19.78
CA ASP A 277 24.28 -2.28 -19.54
C ASP A 277 23.49 -1.96 -18.25
N PHE A 278 22.27 -2.50 -18.12
CA PHE A 278 21.45 -2.32 -16.92
C PHE A 278 22.14 -2.84 -15.65
N VAL A 279 22.78 -4.01 -15.72
CA VAL A 279 23.51 -4.60 -14.59
C VAL A 279 24.72 -3.75 -14.22
N ASN A 280 25.43 -3.18 -15.19
CA ASN A 280 26.57 -2.30 -14.91
C ASN A 280 26.12 -0.99 -14.25
N ASP A 281 24.97 -0.45 -14.65
CA ASP A 281 24.38 0.73 -14.01
C ASP A 281 23.92 0.43 -12.57
N LEU A 282 23.28 -0.73 -12.39
CA LEU A 282 22.75 -1.17 -11.09
C LEU A 282 23.86 -1.63 -10.13
N PHE A 283 24.92 -2.23 -10.67
CA PHE A 283 26.10 -2.71 -9.96
C PHE A 283 27.39 -2.15 -10.61
N PRO A 284 27.75 -0.88 -10.34
CA PRO A 284 28.94 -0.25 -10.94
C PRO A 284 30.26 -0.97 -10.61
N GLY A 285 30.30 -1.68 -9.48
CA GLY A 285 31.43 -2.52 -9.07
C GLY A 285 31.30 -3.99 -9.48
N GLY A 286 30.32 -4.32 -10.32
CA GLY A 286 29.86 -5.68 -10.56
C GLY A 286 29.13 -6.28 -9.37
N ILE A 287 28.53 -7.45 -9.59
CA ILE A 287 27.88 -8.21 -8.53
C ILE A 287 28.95 -8.82 -7.62
N GLN A 288 29.01 -8.35 -6.37
CA GLN A 288 30.01 -8.77 -5.40
C GLN A 288 29.51 -9.96 -4.59
N LYS A 289 30.40 -10.92 -4.33
CA LYS A 289 30.12 -12.01 -3.38
C LYS A 289 30.19 -11.48 -1.95
N ALA A 290 29.38 -12.04 -1.07
CA ALA A 290 29.33 -11.70 0.34
C ALA A 290 29.06 -12.96 1.18
N ALA A 291 29.81 -13.12 2.27
CA ALA A 291 29.62 -14.14 3.29
C ALA A 291 29.54 -13.48 4.67
N ILE A 292 29.00 -14.15 5.69
CA ILE A 292 28.79 -13.55 7.02
C ILE A 292 30.12 -13.11 7.67
N GLU A 293 31.22 -13.78 7.35
CA GLU A 293 32.56 -13.45 7.81
C GLU A 293 33.01 -12.05 7.38
N ASP A 294 32.51 -11.55 6.24
CA ASP A 294 32.78 -10.20 5.75
C ASP A 294 32.13 -9.12 6.64
N PHE A 295 31.16 -9.52 7.49
CA PHE A 295 30.41 -8.61 8.35
C PHE A 295 30.64 -8.84 9.85
N ALA A 296 31.20 -9.98 10.27
CA ALA A 296 31.31 -10.39 11.66
C ALA A 296 32.05 -9.40 12.59
N LYS A 297 32.84 -8.47 12.04
CA LYS A 297 33.53 -7.39 12.77
C LYS A 297 33.26 -6.00 12.19
N SER A 298 32.31 -5.91 11.28
CA SER A 298 31.98 -4.67 10.60
C SER A 298 31.11 -3.79 11.50
N PRO A 299 31.22 -2.46 11.41
CA PRO A 299 30.26 -1.56 12.04
C PRO A 299 28.84 -1.85 11.55
N PRO A 300 27.81 -1.23 12.14
CA PRO A 300 26.47 -1.21 11.56
C PRO A 300 26.52 -0.87 10.06
N PRO A 301 25.61 -1.44 9.25
CA PRO A 301 25.66 -1.29 7.81
C PRO A 301 25.52 0.19 7.43
N LYS A 302 26.14 0.60 6.32
CA LYS A 302 25.99 1.95 5.77
C LYS A 302 24.96 2.02 4.65
N ASP A 303 24.51 0.86 4.20
CA ASP A 303 23.68 0.64 3.04
C ASP A 303 23.00 -0.74 3.19
N GLY A 304 22.02 -1.04 2.34
CA GLY A 304 21.27 -2.28 2.36
C GLY A 304 19.78 -2.03 2.16
N VAL A 305 18.96 -3.00 2.57
CA VAL A 305 17.50 -2.94 2.45
C VAL A 305 16.84 -3.15 3.80
N VAL A 306 16.03 -2.19 4.23
CA VAL A 306 15.35 -2.23 5.53
C VAL A 306 13.92 -2.75 5.39
N PHE A 307 13.49 -3.57 6.34
CA PHE A 307 12.08 -3.93 6.53
C PHE A 307 11.35 -2.82 7.27
N LEU A 308 10.30 -2.24 6.66
CA LEU A 308 9.50 -1.17 7.26
C LEU A 308 8.29 -1.69 8.04
N GLU A 309 7.92 -2.95 7.81
CA GLU A 309 6.79 -3.59 8.47
C GLU A 309 7.10 -5.03 8.86
N ARG A 310 6.20 -5.63 9.63
CA ARG A 310 6.25 -7.04 10.02
C ARG A 310 4.94 -7.75 9.67
N ASN A 311 5.04 -9.00 9.26
CA ASN A 311 3.90 -9.89 9.05
C ASN A 311 4.26 -11.35 9.40
N ALA A 312 3.34 -12.28 9.14
CA ALA A 312 3.57 -13.70 9.41
C ALA A 312 4.79 -14.27 8.67
N LYS A 313 5.01 -13.88 7.41
CA LYS A 313 6.15 -14.33 6.59
C LYS A 313 7.48 -13.83 7.16
N THR A 314 7.60 -12.55 7.52
CA THR A 314 8.84 -12.00 8.09
C THR A 314 9.13 -12.60 9.47
N MET A 315 8.11 -12.77 10.31
CA MET A 315 8.26 -13.42 11.62
C MET A 315 8.69 -14.88 11.49
N ALA A 316 8.12 -15.64 10.55
CA ALA A 316 8.50 -17.03 10.29
C ALA A 316 9.97 -17.14 9.82
N ALA A 317 10.47 -16.12 9.10
CA ALA A 317 11.88 -16.01 8.71
C ALA A 317 12.79 -15.46 9.81
N GLY A 318 12.27 -15.15 11.01
CA GLY A 318 13.03 -14.57 12.11
C GLY A 318 13.54 -13.15 11.83
N LEU A 319 12.78 -12.39 11.04
CA LEU A 319 13.03 -11.01 10.65
C LEU A 319 12.07 -10.06 11.37
N SER A 320 12.55 -8.87 11.72
CA SER A 320 11.78 -7.83 12.38
C SER A 320 11.75 -6.55 11.55
N GLU A 321 10.81 -5.67 11.86
CA GLU A 321 10.86 -4.27 11.44
C GLU A 321 12.21 -3.65 11.85
N GLY A 322 12.80 -2.85 10.97
CA GLY A 322 14.13 -2.26 11.13
C GLY A 322 15.31 -3.19 10.83
N ALA A 323 15.09 -4.48 10.54
CA ALA A 323 16.16 -5.37 10.11
C ALA A 323 16.66 -4.97 8.71
N VAL A 324 17.99 -5.00 8.51
CA VAL A 324 18.61 -4.55 7.25
C VAL A 324 19.28 -5.72 6.53
N ILE A 325 18.80 -6.08 5.34
CA ILE A 325 19.43 -7.06 4.44
C ILE A 325 20.66 -6.41 3.81
N VAL A 326 21.81 -7.07 3.96
CA VAL A 326 23.08 -6.66 3.33
C VAL A 326 23.55 -7.65 2.27
N ALA A 327 23.01 -8.87 2.26
CA ALA A 327 23.28 -9.85 1.21
C ALA A 327 22.09 -10.77 0.96
N LEU A 328 21.97 -11.26 -0.28
CA LEU A 328 21.00 -12.25 -0.74
C LEU A 328 21.72 -13.34 -1.53
N ASN A 329 21.54 -14.60 -1.14
CA ASN A 329 22.13 -15.80 -1.78
C ASN A 329 23.64 -15.67 -2.08
N GLY A 330 24.38 -15.14 -1.10
CA GLY A 330 25.84 -14.97 -1.19
C GLY A 330 26.29 -13.78 -2.04
N GLN A 331 25.37 -12.86 -2.39
CA GLN A 331 25.67 -11.66 -3.15
C GLN A 331 25.33 -10.39 -2.35
N ARG A 332 26.20 -9.39 -2.43
CA ARG A 332 26.07 -8.11 -1.72
C ARG A 332 24.88 -7.32 -2.29
N VAL A 333 24.13 -6.70 -1.39
CA VAL A 333 22.99 -5.84 -1.69
C VAL A 333 23.22 -4.49 -1.01
N ALA A 334 23.41 -3.42 -1.78
CA ALA A 334 23.61 -2.07 -1.24
C ALA A 334 22.31 -1.24 -1.18
N ASP A 335 21.32 -1.55 -2.00
CA ASP A 335 20.07 -0.79 -2.07
C ASP A 335 18.89 -1.66 -2.51
N PHE A 336 17.68 -1.07 -2.48
CA PHE A 336 16.46 -1.78 -2.84
C PHE A 336 16.39 -2.20 -4.33
N PRO A 337 16.82 -1.37 -5.30
CA PRO A 337 16.95 -1.80 -6.70
C PRO A 337 17.81 -3.05 -6.88
N GLN A 338 19.00 -3.12 -6.25
CA GLN A 338 19.87 -4.29 -6.32
C GLN A 338 19.19 -5.53 -5.73
N TYR A 339 18.53 -5.39 -4.57
CA TYR A 339 17.77 -6.47 -3.96
C TYR A 339 16.67 -7.00 -4.89
N ARG A 340 15.88 -6.10 -5.49
CA ARG A 340 14.80 -6.47 -6.41
C ARG A 340 15.33 -7.25 -7.60
N TYR A 341 16.46 -6.83 -8.17
CA TYR A 341 17.11 -7.53 -9.27
C TYR A 341 17.62 -8.91 -8.86
N LEU A 342 18.41 -9.02 -7.79
CA LEU A 342 18.95 -10.31 -7.36
C LEU A 342 17.86 -11.31 -6.99
N ARG A 343 16.76 -10.81 -6.40
CA ARG A 343 15.58 -11.60 -6.11
C ARG A 343 14.89 -12.11 -7.37
N SER A 344 14.77 -11.31 -8.43
CA SER A 344 14.09 -11.73 -9.66
C SER A 344 14.85 -12.81 -10.46
N LEU A 345 16.15 -12.98 -10.19
CA LEU A 345 16.97 -14.03 -10.79
C LEU A 345 16.78 -15.41 -10.13
N LEU A 346 16.08 -15.48 -8.99
CA LEU A 346 15.92 -16.72 -8.26
C LEU A 346 14.96 -17.68 -8.98
N THR A 347 15.35 -18.95 -9.08
CA THR A 347 14.57 -20.01 -9.73
C THR A 347 13.98 -21.02 -8.73
N HIS A 348 14.29 -20.85 -7.44
CA HIS A 348 13.86 -21.73 -6.35
C HIS A 348 13.32 -20.89 -5.19
N PRO A 349 12.31 -21.36 -4.44
CA PRO A 349 11.64 -20.57 -3.41
C PRO A 349 12.52 -20.25 -2.19
N ASP A 350 13.67 -20.92 -2.05
CA ASP A 350 14.56 -20.77 -0.92
C ASP A 350 15.45 -19.53 -1.10
N MET A 351 15.43 -18.66 -0.10
CA MET A 351 16.22 -17.42 -0.03
C MET A 351 17.07 -17.43 1.23
N HIS A 352 18.35 -17.09 1.08
CA HIS A 352 19.32 -16.98 2.16
C HIS A 352 19.81 -15.54 2.27
N PHE A 353 19.78 -14.99 3.48
CA PHE A 353 20.08 -13.59 3.73
C PHE A 353 21.19 -13.44 4.75
N ILE A 354 21.99 -12.39 4.62
CA ILE A 354 22.75 -11.82 5.73
C ILE A 354 22.04 -10.54 6.14
N VAL A 355 21.69 -10.45 7.42
CA VAL A 355 20.82 -9.39 7.94
C VAL A 355 21.43 -8.77 9.19
N TRP A 356 21.43 -7.45 9.27
CA TRP A 356 21.71 -6.71 10.49
C TRP A 356 20.42 -6.57 11.31
N THR A 357 20.44 -7.06 12.56
CA THR A 357 19.28 -7.08 13.46
C THR A 357 19.12 -5.79 14.28
N GLY A 358 19.91 -4.76 14.02
CA GLY A 358 20.09 -3.61 14.91
C GLY A 358 21.20 -3.81 15.95
N ARG A 359 21.73 -5.04 16.09
CA ARG A 359 22.79 -5.38 17.06
C ARG A 359 23.94 -6.20 16.48
N GLU A 360 23.61 -7.13 15.60
CA GLU A 360 24.57 -8.07 15.02
C GLU A 360 24.14 -8.49 13.60
N TYR A 361 25.11 -8.97 12.82
CA TYR A 361 24.86 -9.60 11.53
C TYR A 361 24.55 -11.08 11.74
N VAL A 362 23.50 -11.57 11.12
CA VAL A 362 23.04 -12.95 11.23
C VAL A 362 22.63 -13.50 9.87
N GLU A 363 22.80 -14.81 9.70
CA GLU A 363 22.22 -15.52 8.56
C GLU A 363 20.74 -15.85 8.86
N ARG A 364 19.89 -15.66 7.87
CA ARG A 364 18.48 -16.04 7.88
C ARG A 364 18.11 -16.74 6.59
N SER A 365 17.06 -17.53 6.65
CA SER A 365 16.51 -18.18 5.46
C SER A 365 14.99 -18.06 5.46
N ALA A 366 14.42 -17.91 4.27
CA ALA A 366 12.99 -17.93 4.05
C ALA A 366 12.66 -18.80 2.84
N ARG A 367 11.50 -19.44 2.87
CA ARG A 367 10.94 -20.14 1.72
C ARG A 367 9.69 -19.40 1.27
N LEU A 368 9.75 -18.78 0.11
CA LEU A 368 8.72 -17.91 -0.45
C LEU A 368 8.53 -18.26 -1.92
N ASP A 369 7.36 -18.77 -2.29
CA ASP A 369 7.09 -19.25 -3.66
C ASP A 369 7.21 -18.15 -4.72
N ASP A 370 6.94 -16.90 -4.34
CA ASP A 370 7.07 -15.69 -5.18
C ASP A 370 8.29 -14.83 -4.81
N HIS A 371 9.13 -15.30 -3.87
CA HIS A 371 10.21 -14.53 -3.25
C HIS A 371 9.78 -13.24 -2.54
N LEU A 372 8.48 -13.01 -2.31
CA LEU A 372 7.95 -11.79 -1.70
C LEU A 372 7.56 -12.01 -0.24
N PHE A 373 8.07 -11.13 0.63
CA PHE A 373 7.62 -11.07 2.03
C PHE A 373 6.24 -10.46 2.20
N GLY A 374 5.74 -9.68 1.23
CA GLY A 374 4.43 -9.02 1.34
C GLY A 374 4.39 -7.96 2.44
N VAL A 375 5.47 -7.20 2.57
CA VAL A 375 5.65 -6.06 3.48
C VAL A 375 6.37 -4.95 2.74
N ASP A 376 6.22 -3.72 3.21
CA ASP A 376 7.00 -2.60 2.70
C ASP A 376 8.48 -2.73 3.10
N MET A 377 9.35 -2.44 2.14
CA MET A 377 10.81 -2.49 2.24
C MET A 377 11.39 -1.31 1.45
N ASP A 378 12.53 -0.78 1.88
CA ASP A 378 13.17 0.35 1.20
C ASP A 378 14.70 0.30 1.32
N THR A 379 15.39 1.17 0.59
CA THR A 379 16.83 1.39 0.75
C THR A 379 17.11 1.92 2.14
N TYR A 380 18.07 1.29 2.83
CA TYR A 380 18.46 1.71 4.17
C TYR A 380 19.32 2.98 4.11
N GLU A 381 18.83 4.06 4.71
CA GLU A 381 19.55 5.31 4.94
C GLU A 381 19.90 5.44 6.43
N PRO A 382 21.19 5.43 6.84
CA PRO A 382 21.63 5.41 8.24
C PRO A 382 21.28 6.62 9.11
#